data_AF-A0ABD5Y2M8-F1
#
_entry.id   AF-A0ABD5Y2M8-F1
#
_cell.length_a   1.000
_cell.length_b   1.000
_cell.length_c   1.000
_cell.angle_alpha   90.00
_cell.angle_beta   90.00
_cell.angle_gamma   90.00
#
_symmetry.space_group_name_H-M   'P 1'
#
loop_
_entity.id
_entity.type
_entity.pdbx_description
1 polymer ?
#
loop_
_entity_poly.entity_id
_entity_poly.type
_entity_poly.pdbx_seq_one_letter_code
_entity_poly.pdbx_strand_id
1 'polypeptide(L)'
;MASERADPFNPVSMALDAQRTALETMTQATESNADLPEALATVQSVEVGQTPSEVVYRENKLELLHYKPEEAGIEPEETHDVPILIVYALINKPYILDLQPERSVVRRLLEAGHDVYLIDWNEPSRMDQHLTLDDYVNRYIENCVDEVRERSGQDKINVLGYCMGGTMSAMYAALHPEKVNALGLMAAGLCFQGTGGVLEQWGSDEYYDPEEVTDTFGNVPAEFLDVGFALMDPVDNYVSKYIRFYENLDNEDFVENFGRMERWLSEGIDVAGEAYDQFLRDLYQENKLYENEMYLDGTHVNVENIDMPVLQIMGEYDHLIPADASKPFNEVVGSDDVTTIEYATGHIGLSVSSSSHEEVWPEVCEWYADRAPATSTGAAEAGAEAAEPDDVTAADEAAEQTAAEAGPAAEEAAVAQTAADDAEPTDASAEAEVAEDAEDVGAGDGADVAADSPDVDTIAGIGPTYADRLHEAGIASVADLRDSDPTEVADITGAPVARVEDWFEQVE
;
A
#
# COMPACT_ATOMS: atom_id res chain seq x y z
N MET A 1 0.46 59.65 -11.73
CA MET A 1 1.30 58.82 -12.61
C MET A 1 2.29 58.11 -11.70
N ALA A 2 2.28 56.81 -11.48
CA ALA A 2 1.37 55.74 -11.85
C ALA A 2 1.33 54.80 -10.64
N SER A 3 0.14 54.27 -10.34
CA SER A 3 -0.10 53.27 -9.31
C SER A 3 0.65 51.99 -9.66
N GLU A 4 1.47 51.49 -8.73
CA GLU A 4 1.88 50.08 -8.75
C GLU A 4 0.59 49.25 -8.67
N ARG A 5 0.30 48.53 -9.74
CA ARG A 5 -0.68 47.46 -9.75
C ARG A 5 0.06 46.23 -9.26
N ALA A 6 -0.38 45.67 -8.14
CA ALA A 6 -0.09 44.29 -7.80
C ALA A 6 -0.50 43.41 -8.99
N ASP A 7 0.44 42.62 -9.50
CA ASP A 7 0.15 41.61 -10.50
C ASP A 7 -0.80 40.58 -9.89
N PRO A 8 -1.86 40.18 -10.60
CA PRO A 8 -2.77 39.15 -10.12
C PRO A 8 -2.03 37.81 -10.06
N PHE A 9 -2.27 37.03 -9.01
CA PHE A 9 -1.85 35.63 -8.83
C PHE A 9 -1.72 34.91 -10.17
N ASN A 10 -0.49 34.69 -10.64
CA ASN A 10 -0.20 33.96 -11.85
C ASN A 10 0.53 32.67 -11.46
N PRO A 11 -0.17 31.52 -11.44
CA PRO A 11 0.41 30.25 -11.00
C PRO A 11 1.60 29.82 -11.90
N VAL A 12 1.62 30.25 -13.16
CA VAL A 12 2.72 29.98 -14.09
C VAL A 12 3.99 30.76 -13.69
N SER A 13 3.87 31.99 -13.17
CA SER A 13 5.04 32.73 -12.71
C SER A 13 5.59 32.18 -11.41
N MET A 14 4.74 31.70 -10.48
CA MET A 14 5.22 30.99 -9.29
C MET A 14 5.95 29.70 -9.65
N ALA A 15 5.43 28.90 -10.59
CA ALA A 15 6.11 27.69 -11.04
C ALA A 15 7.46 28.00 -11.70
N LEU A 16 7.54 29.07 -12.51
CA LEU A 16 8.78 29.51 -13.15
C LEU A 16 9.79 30.11 -12.16
N ASP A 17 9.31 30.87 -11.17
CA ASP A 17 10.16 31.43 -10.11
C ASP A 17 10.63 30.32 -9.16
N ALA A 18 9.79 29.34 -8.83
CA ALA A 18 10.18 28.14 -8.08
C ALA A 18 11.20 27.29 -8.86
N GLN A 19 11.00 27.08 -10.17
CA GLN A 19 12.00 26.45 -11.03
C GLN A 19 13.32 27.21 -11.03
N ARG A 20 13.26 28.55 -11.08
CA ARG A 20 14.46 29.39 -11.06
C ARG A 20 15.18 29.30 -9.72
N THR A 21 14.47 29.37 -8.60
CA THR A 21 15.03 29.20 -7.27
C THR A 21 15.60 27.79 -7.09
N ALA A 22 14.93 26.76 -7.59
CA ALA A 22 15.46 25.39 -7.62
C ALA A 22 16.74 25.30 -8.47
N LEU A 23 16.81 25.97 -9.63
CA LEU A 23 18.00 26.02 -10.48
C LEU A 23 19.16 26.79 -9.82
N GLU A 24 18.86 27.89 -9.13
CA GLU A 24 19.84 28.70 -8.39
C GLU A 24 20.39 27.92 -7.18
N THR A 25 19.52 27.26 -6.41
CA THR A 25 19.91 26.35 -5.31
C THR A 25 20.68 25.13 -5.83
N MET A 26 20.25 24.51 -6.94
CA MET A 26 21.00 23.45 -7.62
C MET A 26 22.39 23.92 -8.02
N THR A 27 22.51 25.12 -8.61
CA THR A 27 23.81 25.67 -9.04
C THR A 27 24.72 25.90 -7.84
N GLN A 28 24.18 26.40 -6.72
CA GLN A 28 24.93 26.66 -5.50
C GLN A 28 25.33 25.37 -4.76
N ALA A 29 24.51 24.31 -4.85
CA ALA A 29 24.79 22.99 -4.30
C ALA A 29 25.79 22.20 -5.17
N THR A 30 25.73 22.34 -6.50
CA THR A 30 26.62 21.64 -7.45
C THR A 30 28.08 22.10 -7.36
N GLU A 31 28.33 23.35 -6.92
CA GLU A 31 29.69 23.86 -6.74
C GLU A 31 30.35 23.45 -5.40
N SER A 32 29.60 22.87 -4.45
CA SER A 32 30.09 22.62 -3.08
C SER A 32 29.94 21.17 -2.56
N ASN A 33 29.19 20.28 -3.20
CA ASN A 33 28.92 18.95 -2.64
C ASN A 33 29.68 17.82 -3.36
N ALA A 34 30.65 17.22 -2.67
CA ALA A 34 31.51 16.17 -3.21
C ALA A 34 30.77 14.84 -3.47
N ASP A 35 29.65 14.63 -2.76
CA ASP A 35 28.91 13.37 -2.73
C ASP A 35 27.82 13.30 -3.81
N LEU A 36 27.48 14.43 -4.46
CA LEU A 36 26.45 14.48 -5.50
C LEU A 36 26.70 13.53 -6.69
N PRO A 37 27.93 13.40 -7.24
CA PRO A 37 28.19 12.44 -8.31
C PRO A 37 28.00 10.98 -7.88
N GLU A 38 28.31 10.66 -6.62
CA GLU A 38 28.15 9.31 -6.06
C GLU A 38 26.67 9.01 -5.80
N ALA A 39 25.95 9.92 -5.15
CA ALA A 39 24.51 9.81 -4.93
C ALA A 39 23.73 9.66 -6.25
N LEU A 40 24.09 10.39 -7.31
CA LEU A 40 23.48 10.23 -8.63
C LEU A 40 23.81 8.88 -9.28
N ALA A 41 25.00 8.33 -9.03
CA ALA A 41 25.35 6.98 -9.49
C ALA A 41 24.52 5.93 -8.74
N THR A 42 24.36 6.07 -7.43
CA THR A 42 23.52 5.21 -6.59
C THR A 42 22.08 5.21 -7.07
N VAL A 43 21.49 6.39 -7.29
CA VAL A 43 20.13 6.55 -7.84
C VAL A 43 19.96 5.81 -9.18
N GLN A 44 20.98 5.80 -10.04
CA GLN A 44 20.93 5.10 -11.33
C GLN A 44 21.09 3.58 -11.21
N SER A 45 21.71 3.09 -10.14
CA SER A 45 21.97 1.66 -9.91
C SER A 45 20.96 0.98 -9.00
N VAL A 46 19.96 1.70 -8.48
CA VAL A 46 18.98 1.13 -7.54
C VAL A 46 18.24 -0.07 -8.14
N GLU A 47 18.19 -1.14 -7.35
CA GLU A 47 17.43 -2.35 -7.64
C GLU A 47 16.09 -2.31 -6.89
N VAL A 48 15.03 -2.77 -7.56
CA VAL A 48 13.63 -2.81 -7.09
C VAL A 48 13.02 -4.16 -7.48
N GLY A 49 11.93 -4.58 -6.81
CA GLY A 49 11.25 -5.85 -7.12
C GLY A 49 12.16 -7.06 -6.93
N GLN A 50 12.93 -7.07 -5.85
CA GLN A 50 14.02 -8.03 -5.64
C GLN A 50 13.52 -9.39 -5.13
N THR A 51 12.28 -9.50 -4.67
CA THR A 51 11.78 -10.77 -4.13
C THR A 51 11.68 -11.79 -5.27
N PRO A 52 12.42 -12.92 -5.21
CA PRO A 52 12.42 -13.91 -6.26
C PRO A 52 11.00 -14.41 -6.59
N SER A 53 10.67 -14.41 -7.87
CA SER A 53 9.40 -14.90 -8.39
C SER A 53 9.60 -15.65 -9.70
N GLU A 54 8.61 -16.46 -10.04
CA GLU A 54 8.48 -17.05 -11.37
C GLU A 54 7.19 -16.63 -12.04
N VAL A 55 7.24 -16.47 -13.37
CA VAL A 55 6.02 -16.23 -14.14
C VAL A 55 5.33 -17.57 -14.39
N VAL A 56 4.21 -17.77 -13.72
CA VAL A 56 3.43 -19.01 -13.74
C VAL A 56 2.38 -19.05 -14.84
N TYR A 57 1.88 -17.89 -15.23
CA TYR A 57 0.90 -17.73 -16.31
C TYR A 57 1.18 -16.45 -17.11
N ARG A 58 0.85 -16.50 -18.41
CA ARG A 58 0.96 -15.35 -19.31
C ARG A 58 -0.25 -15.31 -20.23
N GLU A 59 -0.85 -14.13 -20.33
CA GLU A 59 -1.87 -13.86 -21.33
C GLU A 59 -1.71 -12.44 -21.88
N ASN A 60 -1.64 -12.29 -23.19
CA ASN A 60 -1.33 -11.01 -23.81
C ASN A 60 0.00 -10.42 -23.28
N LYS A 61 -0.04 -9.33 -22.50
CA LYS A 61 1.13 -8.73 -21.81
C LYS A 61 1.12 -9.03 -20.32
N LEU A 62 -0.01 -9.52 -19.79
CA LEU A 62 -0.12 -9.90 -18.39
C LEU A 62 0.84 -11.05 -18.07
N GLU A 63 1.52 -10.92 -16.95
CA GLU A 63 2.30 -11.97 -16.30
C GLU A 63 1.76 -12.19 -14.88
N LEU A 64 1.43 -13.43 -14.54
CA LEU A 64 1.13 -13.81 -13.17
C LEU A 64 2.42 -14.27 -12.49
N LEU A 65 2.85 -13.52 -11.48
CA LEU A 65 4.03 -13.80 -10.69
C LEU A 65 3.65 -14.69 -9.51
N HIS A 66 4.45 -15.73 -9.25
CA HIS A 66 4.40 -16.54 -8.04
C HIS A 66 5.71 -16.37 -7.29
N TYR A 67 5.65 -15.88 -6.05
CA TYR A 67 6.85 -15.59 -5.27
C TYR A 67 7.37 -16.81 -4.54
N LYS A 68 8.70 -16.85 -4.35
CA LYS A 68 9.40 -18.02 -3.81
C LYS A 68 10.07 -17.67 -2.49
N PRO A 69 9.45 -17.99 -1.34
CA PRO A 69 10.00 -17.62 -0.03
C PRO A 69 11.39 -18.22 0.21
N GLU A 70 11.61 -19.49 -0.15
CA GLU A 70 12.90 -20.16 0.02
C GLU A 70 14.03 -19.47 -0.75
N GLU A 71 13.78 -19.04 -2.00
CA GLU A 71 14.76 -18.34 -2.83
C GLU A 71 15.03 -16.91 -2.29
N ALA A 72 14.06 -16.32 -1.59
CA ALA A 72 14.18 -15.03 -0.91
C ALA A 72 14.91 -15.10 0.44
N GLY A 73 15.30 -16.31 0.89
CA GLY A 73 15.89 -16.53 2.22
C GLY A 73 14.88 -16.39 3.36
N ILE A 74 13.60 -16.66 3.10
CA ILE A 74 12.49 -16.58 4.05
C ILE A 74 12.10 -18.00 4.44
N GLU A 75 12.17 -18.30 5.73
CA GLU A 75 11.68 -19.55 6.31
C GLU A 75 10.56 -19.18 7.31
N PRO A 76 9.29 -19.19 6.89
CA PRO A 76 8.19 -18.78 7.75
C PRO A 76 7.96 -19.81 8.87
N GLU A 77 7.55 -19.35 10.06
CA GLU A 77 7.28 -20.22 11.21
C GLU A 77 6.03 -21.09 11.02
N GLU A 78 5.06 -20.56 10.28
CA GLU A 78 3.80 -21.20 9.93
C GLU A 78 3.52 -21.06 8.43
N THR A 79 2.62 -21.88 7.88
CA THR A 79 2.23 -21.83 6.46
C THR A 79 0.73 -21.86 6.32
N HIS A 80 0.18 -21.05 5.42
CA HIS A 80 -1.25 -20.97 5.15
C HIS A 80 -1.59 -21.55 3.78
N ASP A 81 -2.56 -22.47 3.75
CA ASP A 81 -2.90 -23.25 2.55
C ASP A 81 -3.66 -22.45 1.48
N VAL A 82 -4.33 -21.35 1.86
CA VAL A 82 -5.11 -20.53 0.93
C VAL A 82 -4.24 -19.39 0.40
N PRO A 83 -3.88 -19.40 -0.90
CA PRO A 83 -3.00 -18.39 -1.46
C PRO A 83 -3.68 -17.02 -1.53
N ILE A 84 -2.86 -15.97 -1.57
CA ILE A 84 -3.28 -14.58 -1.79
C ILE A 84 -2.90 -14.18 -3.21
N LEU A 85 -3.91 -13.80 -4.01
CA LEU A 85 -3.73 -13.15 -5.30
C LEU A 85 -3.80 -11.63 -5.14
N ILE A 86 -2.70 -10.95 -5.44
CA ILE A 86 -2.63 -9.50 -5.48
C ILE A 86 -3.05 -9.01 -6.86
N VAL A 87 -4.15 -8.27 -6.91
CA VAL A 87 -4.66 -7.60 -8.11
C VAL A 87 -4.23 -6.13 -8.04
N TYR A 88 -3.16 -5.80 -8.77
CA TYR A 88 -2.60 -4.45 -8.78
C TYR A 88 -3.43 -3.50 -9.65
N ALA A 89 -3.24 -2.19 -9.49
CA ALA A 89 -3.86 -1.17 -10.34
C ALA A 89 -3.37 -1.25 -11.79
N LEU A 90 -4.15 -0.70 -12.73
CA LEU A 90 -3.74 -0.59 -14.14
C LEU A 90 -2.74 0.56 -14.38
N ILE A 91 -2.45 1.36 -13.35
CA ILE A 91 -1.57 2.52 -13.39
C ILE A 91 -0.30 2.20 -12.61
N ASN A 92 0.85 2.57 -13.17
CA ASN A 92 2.20 2.32 -12.66
C ASN A 92 2.53 0.83 -12.52
N LYS A 93 3.79 0.55 -12.15
CA LYS A 93 4.27 -0.83 -12.00
C LYS A 93 3.97 -1.39 -10.60
N PRO A 94 3.68 -2.71 -10.51
CA PRO A 94 3.31 -3.35 -9.25
C PRO A 94 4.45 -3.46 -8.22
N TYR A 95 5.71 -3.26 -8.63
CA TYR A 95 6.86 -3.39 -7.72
C TYR A 95 6.87 -2.35 -6.60
N ILE A 96 5.94 -1.39 -6.56
CA ILE A 96 5.73 -0.56 -5.36
C ILE A 96 5.34 -1.40 -4.14
N LEU A 97 4.72 -2.56 -4.35
CA LEU A 97 4.42 -3.55 -3.31
C LEU A 97 5.63 -4.45 -2.97
N ASP A 98 6.74 -4.28 -3.69
CA ASP A 98 8.00 -5.02 -3.50
C ASP A 98 9.22 -4.10 -3.73
N LEU A 99 9.18 -2.90 -3.14
CA LEU A 99 10.12 -1.82 -3.49
C LEU A 99 11.55 -2.15 -3.06
N GLN A 100 11.70 -2.56 -1.80
CA GLN A 100 12.94 -3.03 -1.19
C GLN A 100 12.59 -4.02 -0.06
N PRO A 101 13.54 -4.86 0.42
CA PRO A 101 13.23 -5.93 1.37
C PRO A 101 12.46 -5.46 2.62
N GLU A 102 12.87 -4.37 3.27
CA GLU A 102 12.21 -3.88 4.49
C GLU A 102 10.86 -3.21 4.22
N ARG A 103 10.61 -2.84 2.95
CA ARG A 103 9.41 -2.12 2.47
C ARG A 103 8.73 -2.89 1.34
N SER A 104 8.57 -4.19 1.55
CA SER A 104 7.94 -5.10 0.61
C SER A 104 6.73 -5.74 1.28
N VAL A 105 5.55 -5.39 0.76
CA VAL A 105 4.27 -5.99 1.14
C VAL A 105 4.30 -7.48 0.83
N VAL A 106 4.79 -7.83 -0.37
CA VAL A 106 4.96 -9.22 -0.79
C VAL A 106 5.80 -9.98 0.22
N ARG A 107 6.94 -9.41 0.62
CA ARG A 107 7.84 -10.05 1.58
C ARG A 107 7.20 -10.23 2.95
N ARG A 108 6.44 -9.24 3.45
CA ARG A 108 5.71 -9.37 4.72
C ARG A 108 4.67 -10.49 4.69
N LEU A 109 3.94 -10.64 3.58
CA LEU A 109 2.99 -11.74 3.41
C LEU A 109 3.71 -13.10 3.39
N LEU A 110 4.84 -13.21 2.68
CA LEU A 110 5.66 -14.44 2.65
C LEU A 110 6.27 -14.78 4.01
N GLU A 111 6.79 -13.79 4.74
CA GLU A 111 7.33 -13.95 6.09
C GLU A 111 6.26 -14.41 7.08
N ALA A 112 5.01 -14.00 6.88
CA ALA A 112 3.86 -14.47 7.63
C ALA A 112 3.30 -15.82 7.15
N GLY A 113 3.95 -16.49 6.19
CA GLY A 113 3.58 -17.86 5.78
C GLY A 113 2.52 -17.97 4.70
N HIS A 114 2.12 -16.87 4.05
CA HIS A 114 1.17 -16.90 2.94
C HIS A 114 1.83 -17.28 1.62
N ASP A 115 1.10 -18.02 0.76
CA ASP A 115 1.49 -18.25 -0.63
C ASP A 115 1.01 -17.08 -1.51
N VAL A 116 1.95 -16.35 -2.13
CA VAL A 116 1.66 -15.02 -2.73
C VAL A 116 1.82 -15.03 -4.24
N TYR A 117 0.78 -14.55 -4.92
CA TYR A 117 0.76 -14.29 -6.35
C TYR A 117 0.49 -12.81 -6.61
N LEU A 118 1.01 -12.27 -7.71
CA LEU A 118 0.77 -10.90 -8.12
C LEU A 118 0.54 -10.82 -9.62
N ILE A 119 -0.49 -10.07 -10.03
CA ILE A 119 -0.73 -9.76 -11.44
C ILE A 119 0.11 -8.55 -11.84
N ASP A 120 1.04 -8.75 -12.77
CA ASP A 120 1.70 -7.68 -13.51
C ASP A 120 1.04 -7.52 -14.88
N TRP A 121 0.27 -6.45 -15.05
CA TRP A 121 -0.44 -6.15 -16.29
C TRP A 121 0.49 -5.85 -17.46
N ASN A 122 1.71 -5.39 -17.17
CA ASN A 122 2.63 -4.77 -18.12
C ASN A 122 1.99 -3.63 -18.94
N GLU A 123 2.74 -3.06 -19.87
CA GLU A 123 2.30 -1.93 -20.67
C GLU A 123 1.35 -2.36 -21.80
N PRO A 124 0.14 -1.77 -21.90
CA PRO A 124 -0.76 -2.06 -23.00
C PRO A 124 -0.20 -1.47 -24.30
N SER A 125 -0.29 -2.24 -25.37
CA SER A 125 -0.03 -1.72 -26.71
C SER A 125 -1.26 -0.97 -27.24
N ARG A 126 -1.10 -0.21 -28.32
CA ARG A 126 -2.25 0.42 -29.02
C ARG A 126 -3.33 -0.57 -29.49
N MET A 127 -3.01 -1.85 -29.63
CA MET A 127 -4.02 -2.86 -29.99
C MET A 127 -4.95 -3.20 -28.82
N ASP A 128 -4.56 -2.83 -27.60
CA ASP A 128 -5.28 -3.10 -26.36
C ASP A 128 -6.21 -1.94 -25.97
N GLN A 129 -6.25 -0.85 -26.75
CA GLN A 129 -7.07 0.34 -26.46
C GLN A 129 -8.57 0.08 -26.32
N HIS A 130 -9.04 -1.07 -26.81
CA HIS A 130 -10.44 -1.50 -26.75
C HIS A 130 -10.71 -2.55 -25.67
N LEU A 131 -9.72 -2.85 -24.81
CA LEU A 131 -9.97 -3.67 -23.63
C LEU A 131 -10.91 -2.92 -22.69
N THR A 132 -11.99 -3.58 -22.31
CA THR A 132 -13.02 -3.07 -21.40
C THR A 132 -12.75 -3.53 -19.96
N LEU A 133 -13.47 -3.01 -18.97
CA LEU A 133 -13.40 -3.57 -17.60
C LEU A 133 -13.83 -5.04 -17.56
N ASP A 134 -14.73 -5.47 -18.45
CA ASP A 134 -15.12 -6.88 -18.57
C ASP A 134 -13.95 -7.78 -18.95
N ASP A 135 -13.09 -7.35 -19.89
CA ASP A 135 -11.88 -8.10 -20.26
C ASP A 135 -10.92 -8.26 -19.07
N TYR A 136 -10.76 -7.22 -18.25
CA TYR A 136 -9.92 -7.29 -17.06
C TYR A 136 -10.54 -8.19 -15.98
N VAL A 137 -11.83 -8.03 -15.68
CA VAL A 137 -12.50 -8.73 -14.58
C VAL A 137 -12.86 -10.18 -14.94
N ASN A 138 -13.60 -10.40 -16.02
CA ASN A 138 -14.19 -11.69 -16.36
C ASN A 138 -13.30 -12.57 -17.23
N ARG A 139 -12.15 -12.06 -17.69
CA ARG A 139 -11.16 -12.85 -18.41
C ARG A 139 -9.82 -12.86 -17.70
N TYR A 140 -9.17 -11.72 -17.52
CA TYR A 140 -7.79 -11.73 -17.00
C TYR A 140 -7.70 -12.10 -15.52
N ILE A 141 -8.50 -11.47 -14.63
CA ILE A 141 -8.55 -11.83 -13.21
C ILE A 141 -9.06 -13.27 -13.05
N GLU A 142 -10.17 -13.61 -13.71
CA GLU A 142 -10.74 -14.96 -13.72
C GLU A 142 -9.72 -16.04 -14.11
N ASN A 143 -8.97 -15.85 -15.20
CA ASN A 143 -7.94 -16.81 -15.63
C ASN A 143 -6.80 -16.93 -14.62
N CYS A 144 -6.36 -15.82 -14.02
CA CYS A 144 -5.36 -15.85 -12.96
C CYS A 144 -5.87 -16.59 -11.72
N VAL A 145 -7.12 -16.34 -11.30
CA VAL A 145 -7.73 -17.02 -10.16
C VAL A 145 -7.82 -18.53 -10.41
N ASP A 146 -8.22 -18.94 -11.62
CA ASP A 146 -8.27 -20.37 -11.97
C ASP A 146 -6.89 -21.01 -11.99
N GLU A 147 -5.85 -20.33 -12.49
CA GLU A 147 -4.46 -20.83 -12.43
C GLU A 147 -3.99 -20.99 -10.97
N VAL A 148 -4.24 -20.00 -10.10
CA VAL A 148 -3.86 -20.06 -8.68
C VAL A 148 -4.59 -21.19 -7.96
N ARG A 149 -5.89 -21.38 -8.23
CA ARG A 149 -6.70 -22.46 -7.68
C ARG A 149 -6.20 -23.84 -8.12
N GLU A 150 -5.90 -24.01 -9.41
CA GLU A 150 -5.37 -25.27 -9.94
C GLU A 150 -4.02 -25.63 -9.31
N ARG A 151 -3.13 -24.64 -9.13
CA ARG A 151 -1.80 -24.84 -8.54
C ARG A 151 -1.84 -25.14 -7.05
N SER A 152 -2.62 -24.36 -6.30
CA SER A 152 -2.75 -24.52 -4.85
C SER A 152 -3.64 -25.70 -4.45
N GLY A 153 -4.47 -26.21 -5.37
CA GLY A 153 -5.48 -27.22 -5.09
C GLY A 153 -6.66 -26.69 -4.26
N GLN A 154 -6.81 -25.37 -4.14
CA GLN A 154 -7.87 -24.73 -3.36
C GLN A 154 -9.09 -24.41 -4.22
N ASP A 155 -10.28 -24.67 -3.67
CA ASP A 155 -11.53 -24.30 -4.32
C ASP A 155 -11.78 -22.78 -4.29
N LYS A 156 -11.20 -22.06 -3.32
CA LYS A 156 -11.30 -20.61 -3.16
C LYS A 156 -9.94 -20.03 -2.78
N ILE A 157 -9.67 -18.78 -3.18
CA ILE A 157 -8.43 -18.07 -2.85
C ILE A 157 -8.70 -16.75 -2.15
N ASN A 158 -7.69 -16.22 -1.45
CA ASN A 158 -7.73 -14.87 -0.94
C ASN A 158 -7.38 -13.89 -2.07
N VAL A 159 -8.03 -12.72 -2.08
CA VAL A 159 -7.77 -11.67 -3.09
C VAL A 159 -7.45 -10.38 -2.37
N LEU A 160 -6.30 -9.77 -2.69
CA LEU A 160 -5.92 -8.43 -2.23
C LEU A 160 -5.87 -7.49 -3.44
N GLY A 161 -6.85 -6.60 -3.57
CA GLY A 161 -6.85 -5.59 -4.62
C GLY A 161 -6.29 -4.25 -4.12
N TYR A 162 -5.47 -3.60 -4.94
CA TYR A 162 -4.89 -2.28 -4.62
C TYR A 162 -5.36 -1.20 -5.60
N CYS A 163 -5.87 -0.08 -5.07
CA CYS A 163 -6.38 1.06 -5.84
C CYS A 163 -7.42 0.62 -6.89
N MET A 164 -7.21 0.88 -8.20
CA MET A 164 -8.12 0.39 -9.26
C MET A 164 -8.25 -1.14 -9.25
N GLY A 165 -7.19 -1.86 -8.87
CA GLY A 165 -7.21 -3.31 -8.68
C GLY A 165 -8.15 -3.73 -7.54
N GLY A 166 -8.30 -2.91 -6.50
CA GLY A 166 -9.30 -3.07 -5.44
C GLY A 166 -10.72 -3.00 -5.99
N THR A 167 -11.02 -1.96 -6.77
CA THR A 167 -12.33 -1.79 -7.39
C THR A 167 -12.67 -2.94 -8.35
N MET A 168 -11.71 -3.37 -9.18
CA MET A 168 -11.88 -4.54 -10.05
C MET A 168 -12.05 -5.85 -9.27
N SER A 169 -11.32 -6.03 -8.16
CA SER A 169 -11.48 -7.19 -7.27
C SER A 169 -12.85 -7.24 -6.61
N ALA A 170 -13.43 -6.09 -6.22
CA ALA A 170 -14.80 -6.03 -5.72
C ALA A 170 -15.82 -6.44 -6.80
N MET A 171 -15.66 -5.97 -8.04
CA MET A 171 -16.49 -6.42 -9.17
C MET A 171 -16.36 -7.93 -9.41
N TYR A 172 -15.13 -8.44 -9.38
CA TYR A 172 -14.84 -9.85 -9.56
C TYR A 172 -15.51 -10.70 -8.45
N ALA A 173 -15.34 -10.31 -7.18
CA ALA A 173 -15.92 -11.03 -6.04
C ALA A 173 -17.45 -11.04 -6.06
N ALA A 174 -18.09 -9.98 -6.57
CA ALA A 174 -19.55 -9.93 -6.75
C ALA A 174 -20.06 -10.87 -7.86
N LEU A 175 -19.24 -11.10 -8.90
CA LEU A 175 -19.58 -11.94 -10.05
C LEU A 175 -19.23 -13.43 -9.81
N HIS A 176 -18.15 -13.71 -9.08
CA HIS A 176 -17.60 -15.06 -8.84
C HIS A 176 -17.39 -15.34 -7.34
N PRO A 177 -18.40 -15.14 -6.47
CA PRO A 177 -18.24 -15.28 -5.02
C PRO A 177 -17.86 -16.70 -4.57
N GLU A 178 -18.16 -17.70 -5.39
CA GLU A 178 -17.80 -19.09 -5.16
C GLU A 178 -16.30 -19.38 -5.29
N LYS A 179 -15.49 -18.44 -5.81
CA LYS A 179 -14.04 -18.60 -5.98
C LYS A 179 -13.20 -17.76 -5.02
N VAL A 180 -13.83 -16.85 -4.26
CA VAL A 180 -13.14 -15.96 -3.32
C VAL A 180 -13.38 -16.43 -1.88
N ASN A 181 -12.31 -16.60 -1.12
CA ASN A 181 -12.30 -16.99 0.29
C ASN A 181 -12.39 -15.77 1.20
N ALA A 182 -11.58 -14.75 0.94
CA ALA A 182 -11.57 -13.46 1.63
C ALA A 182 -11.11 -12.36 0.68
N LEU A 183 -11.66 -11.15 0.84
CA LEU A 183 -11.42 -10.00 -0.05
C LEU A 183 -10.79 -8.84 0.72
N GLY A 184 -9.53 -8.53 0.45
CA GLY A 184 -8.87 -7.29 0.88
C GLY A 184 -8.93 -6.21 -0.18
N LEU A 185 -9.27 -4.99 0.26
CA LEU A 185 -9.41 -3.79 -0.55
C LEU A 185 -8.51 -2.71 0.04
N MET A 186 -7.36 -2.48 -0.60
CA MET A 186 -6.35 -1.52 -0.15
C MET A 186 -6.43 -0.26 -0.99
N ALA A 187 -6.64 0.90 -0.35
CA ALA A 187 -6.75 2.21 -1.00
C ALA A 187 -7.71 2.22 -2.21
N ALA A 188 -8.78 1.44 -2.14
CA ALA A 188 -9.69 1.17 -3.26
C ALA A 188 -10.80 2.22 -3.33
N GLY A 189 -10.93 2.90 -4.47
CA GLY A 189 -12.03 3.84 -4.70
C GLY A 189 -13.31 3.10 -5.06
N LEU A 190 -14.31 3.15 -4.17
CA LEU A 190 -15.52 2.32 -4.22
C LEU A 190 -16.82 3.14 -4.13
N CYS A 191 -16.73 4.39 -3.68
CA CYS A 191 -17.82 5.35 -3.59
C CYS A 191 -17.32 6.74 -3.97
N PHE A 192 -18.00 7.41 -4.90
CA PHE A 192 -17.66 8.75 -5.37
C PHE A 192 -18.92 9.64 -5.27
N GLN A 193 -19.10 10.25 -4.10
CA GLN A 193 -20.24 11.12 -3.76
C GLN A 193 -19.79 12.48 -3.17
N GLY A 194 -18.78 13.10 -3.78
CA GLY A 194 -18.18 14.35 -3.28
C GLY A 194 -17.26 14.12 -2.08
N THR A 195 -16.48 13.04 -2.13
CA THR A 195 -15.53 12.59 -1.09
C THR A 195 -14.33 13.52 -0.94
N GLY A 196 -14.12 14.41 -1.90
CA GLY A 196 -13.07 15.42 -1.85
C GLY A 196 -11.69 14.92 -2.31
N GLY A 197 -11.59 13.65 -2.75
CA GLY A 197 -10.38 13.10 -3.36
C GLY A 197 -10.04 13.82 -4.66
N VAL A 198 -8.74 14.02 -4.92
CA VAL A 198 -8.31 14.78 -6.11
C VAL A 198 -8.72 14.06 -7.40
N LEU A 199 -8.66 12.73 -7.42
CA LEU A 199 -9.03 11.93 -8.58
C LEU A 199 -10.53 12.07 -8.92
N GLU A 200 -11.40 12.13 -7.90
CA GLU A 200 -12.83 12.39 -8.08
C GLU A 200 -13.06 13.79 -8.65
N GLN A 201 -12.40 14.82 -8.09
CA GLN A 201 -12.57 16.20 -8.55
C GLN A 201 -12.11 16.40 -10.00
N TRP A 202 -11.01 15.76 -10.40
CA TRP A 202 -10.50 15.87 -11.77
C TRP A 202 -11.26 15.00 -12.76
N GLY A 203 -11.77 13.84 -12.32
CA GLY A 203 -12.60 12.96 -13.14
C GLY A 203 -14.06 13.39 -13.25
N SER A 204 -14.46 14.47 -12.55
CA SER A 204 -15.85 14.96 -12.56
C SER A 204 -16.32 15.33 -13.97
N ASP A 205 -17.55 14.91 -14.28
CA ASP A 205 -18.26 15.20 -15.53
C ASP A 205 -18.47 16.71 -15.80
N GLU A 206 -18.34 17.55 -14.78
CA GLU A 206 -18.40 19.01 -14.92
C GLU A 206 -17.21 19.57 -15.73
N TYR A 207 -16.03 18.94 -15.62
CA TYR A 207 -14.77 19.48 -16.14
C TYR A 207 -14.04 18.55 -17.09
N TYR A 208 -14.36 17.25 -17.08
CA TYR A 208 -13.58 16.23 -17.77
C TYR A 208 -14.46 15.21 -18.50
N ASP A 209 -14.15 15.01 -19.78
CA ASP A 209 -14.72 13.96 -20.60
C ASP A 209 -13.62 12.96 -20.98
N PRO A 210 -13.60 11.74 -20.39
CA PRO A 210 -12.57 10.76 -20.67
C PRO A 210 -12.50 10.35 -22.16
N GLU A 211 -13.63 10.41 -22.88
CA GLU A 211 -13.72 10.05 -24.29
C GLU A 211 -12.89 10.98 -25.16
N GLU A 212 -12.75 12.27 -24.80
CA GLU A 212 -11.92 13.22 -25.56
C GLU A 212 -10.43 12.82 -25.53
N VAL A 213 -9.96 12.25 -24.42
CA VAL A 213 -8.58 11.77 -24.28
C VAL A 213 -8.39 10.47 -25.04
N THR A 214 -9.30 9.51 -24.88
CA THR A 214 -9.19 8.19 -25.51
C THR A 214 -9.39 8.27 -27.04
N ASP A 215 -10.26 9.14 -27.55
CA ASP A 215 -10.40 9.43 -28.98
C ASP A 215 -9.10 10.00 -29.60
N THR A 216 -8.34 10.76 -28.80
CA THR A 216 -7.10 11.41 -29.26
C THR A 216 -5.92 10.44 -29.25
N PHE A 217 -5.75 9.68 -28.17
CA PHE A 217 -4.53 8.91 -27.91
C PHE A 217 -4.70 7.40 -28.11
N GLY A 218 -5.94 6.89 -28.07
CA GLY A 218 -6.25 5.47 -28.04
C GLY A 218 -6.11 4.91 -26.62
N ASN A 219 -4.88 4.74 -26.15
CA ASN A 219 -4.58 4.52 -24.74
C ASN A 219 -4.40 5.87 -24.04
N VAL A 220 -4.70 5.94 -22.75
CA VAL A 220 -4.39 7.12 -21.95
C VAL A 220 -2.89 7.10 -21.60
N PRO A 221 -2.11 8.09 -22.04
CA PRO A 221 -0.68 8.11 -21.78
C PRO A 221 -0.38 8.23 -20.29
N ALA A 222 0.63 7.50 -19.80
CA ALA A 222 1.09 7.61 -18.41
C ALA A 222 1.38 9.05 -18.01
N GLU A 223 2.00 9.84 -18.90
CA GLU A 223 2.38 11.22 -18.60
C GLU A 223 1.16 12.14 -18.40
N PHE A 224 0.00 11.78 -18.94
CA PHE A 224 -1.24 12.53 -18.69
C PHE A 224 -1.68 12.36 -17.23
N LEU A 225 -1.53 11.16 -16.68
CA LEU A 225 -1.85 10.83 -15.30
C LEU A 225 -0.78 11.39 -14.34
N ASP A 226 0.50 11.34 -14.73
CA ASP A 226 1.63 11.87 -13.96
C ASP A 226 1.54 13.39 -13.74
N VAL A 227 1.11 14.13 -14.76
CA VAL A 227 0.85 15.59 -14.62
C VAL A 227 -0.24 15.83 -13.58
N GLY A 228 -1.24 14.96 -13.54
CA GLY A 228 -2.19 14.92 -12.44
C GLY A 228 -1.46 14.76 -11.11
N PHE A 229 -0.85 13.61 -10.84
CA PHE A 229 -0.24 13.33 -9.54
C PHE A 229 0.77 14.39 -9.07
N ALA A 230 1.58 14.93 -9.99
CA ALA A 230 2.56 15.96 -9.66
C ALA A 230 1.92 17.31 -9.25
N LEU A 231 0.73 17.64 -9.76
CA LEU A 231 -0.01 18.85 -9.41
C LEU A 231 -0.78 18.74 -8.07
N MET A 232 -0.81 17.56 -7.44
CA MET A 232 -1.50 17.35 -6.16
C MET A 232 -0.80 18.06 -4.99
N ASP A 233 0.52 17.91 -4.89
CA ASP A 233 1.36 18.71 -3.99
C ASP A 233 2.56 19.26 -4.75
N PRO A 234 2.37 20.34 -5.53
CA PRO A 234 3.41 20.82 -6.44
C PRO A 234 4.61 21.40 -5.68
N VAL A 235 4.45 21.83 -4.43
CA VAL A 235 5.58 22.33 -3.64
C VAL A 235 6.42 21.16 -3.13
N ASP A 236 5.80 20.15 -2.54
CA ASP A 236 6.55 18.97 -2.07
C ASP A 236 7.16 18.21 -3.26
N ASN A 237 6.37 17.97 -4.31
CA ASN A 237 6.77 17.18 -5.49
C ASN A 237 7.78 17.86 -6.42
N TYR A 238 7.84 19.21 -6.50
CA TYR A 238 8.80 19.89 -7.38
C TYR A 238 9.93 20.61 -6.65
N VAL A 239 9.79 20.87 -5.35
CA VAL A 239 10.75 21.72 -4.61
C VAL A 239 11.25 21.02 -3.37
N SER A 240 10.38 20.71 -2.41
CA SER A 240 10.81 20.18 -1.09
C SER A 240 11.52 18.85 -1.21
N LYS A 241 11.07 17.94 -2.10
CA LYS A 241 11.70 16.63 -2.29
C LYS A 241 13.17 16.74 -2.73
N TYR A 242 13.47 17.67 -3.63
CA TYR A 242 14.83 17.84 -4.14
C TYR A 242 15.71 18.54 -3.11
N ILE A 243 15.16 19.49 -2.34
CA ILE A 243 15.88 20.10 -1.20
C ILE A 243 16.25 19.02 -0.18
N ARG A 244 15.28 18.19 0.26
CA ARG A 244 15.52 17.07 1.17
C ARG A 244 16.56 16.10 0.61
N PHE A 245 16.51 15.79 -0.67
CA PHE A 245 17.53 14.98 -1.33
C PHE A 245 18.94 15.60 -1.23
N TYR A 246 19.07 16.89 -1.51
CA TYR A 246 20.35 17.60 -1.36
C TYR A 246 20.85 17.64 0.09
N GLU A 247 19.94 17.73 1.07
CA GLU A 247 20.26 17.73 2.51
C GLU A 247 20.69 16.36 3.04
N ASN A 248 20.37 15.27 2.34
CA ASN A 248 20.62 13.90 2.77
C ASN A 248 21.53 13.12 1.81
N LEU A 249 22.38 13.81 1.02
CA LEU A 249 23.26 13.16 0.04
C LEU A 249 24.28 12.20 0.66
N ASP A 250 24.66 12.43 1.91
CA ASP A 250 25.57 11.59 2.69
C ASP A 250 24.88 10.38 3.35
N ASN A 251 23.55 10.32 3.28
CA ASN A 251 22.76 9.19 3.78
C ASN A 251 22.44 8.23 2.63
N GLU A 252 23.24 7.17 2.50
CA GLU A 252 23.11 6.17 1.43
C GLU A 252 21.71 5.53 1.38
N ASP A 253 21.15 5.11 2.52
CA ASP A 253 19.82 4.50 2.60
C ASP A 253 18.71 5.46 2.12
N PHE A 254 18.82 6.75 2.48
CA PHE A 254 17.90 7.77 2.00
C PHE A 254 18.00 7.96 0.49
N VAL A 255 19.23 8.08 -0.03
CA VAL A 255 19.50 8.27 -1.46
C VAL A 255 19.01 7.09 -2.29
N GLU A 256 19.24 5.85 -1.82
CA GLU A 256 18.72 4.66 -2.47
C GLU A 256 17.20 4.65 -2.49
N ASN A 257 16.54 4.88 -1.35
CA ASN A 257 15.08 4.91 -1.30
C ASN A 257 14.50 6.03 -2.19
N PHE A 258 15.12 7.21 -2.18
CA PHE A 258 14.76 8.30 -3.09
C PHE A 258 14.89 7.87 -4.55
N GLY A 259 16.00 7.21 -4.91
CA GLY A 259 16.21 6.69 -6.26
C GLY A 259 15.17 5.64 -6.66
N ARG A 260 14.82 4.72 -5.76
CA ARG A 260 13.78 3.69 -6.00
C ARG A 260 12.41 4.33 -6.26
N MET A 261 12.05 5.34 -5.48
CA MET A 261 10.79 6.09 -5.66
C MET A 261 10.77 6.90 -6.95
N GLU A 262 11.84 7.65 -7.26
CA GLU A 262 11.92 8.41 -8.53
C GLU A 262 11.91 7.46 -9.74
N ARG A 263 12.54 6.29 -9.63
CA ARG A 263 12.46 5.26 -10.66
C ARG A 263 11.02 4.81 -10.88
N TRP A 264 10.29 4.49 -9.81
CA TRP A 264 8.87 4.13 -9.91
C TRP A 264 8.01 5.22 -10.54
N LEU A 265 8.17 6.47 -10.09
CA LEU A 265 7.47 7.62 -10.66
C LEU A 265 7.80 7.86 -12.14
N SER A 266 8.99 7.47 -12.59
CA SER A 266 9.43 7.66 -13.98
C SER A 266 9.03 6.51 -14.93
N GLU A 267 8.62 5.36 -14.38
CA GLU A 267 8.26 4.15 -15.14
C GLU A 267 6.73 3.96 -15.19
N GLY A 268 6.00 5.06 -15.38
CA GLY A 268 4.56 5.06 -15.56
C GLY A 268 4.09 4.15 -16.71
N ILE A 269 2.86 3.66 -16.61
CA ILE A 269 2.25 2.73 -17.59
C ILE A 269 0.98 3.37 -18.17
N ASP A 270 0.83 3.26 -19.49
CA ASP A 270 -0.38 3.66 -20.20
C ASP A 270 -1.60 2.84 -19.74
N VAL A 271 -2.79 3.42 -19.78
CA VAL A 271 -4.04 2.69 -19.49
C VAL A 271 -4.82 2.44 -20.78
N ALA A 272 -5.38 1.23 -20.94
CA ALA A 272 -6.26 0.92 -22.06
C ALA A 272 -7.46 1.89 -22.10
N GLY A 273 -7.70 2.51 -23.26
CA GLY A 273 -8.64 3.63 -23.38
C GLY A 273 -10.06 3.29 -22.96
N GLU A 274 -10.65 2.24 -23.51
CA GLU A 274 -12.03 1.86 -23.21
C GLU A 274 -12.23 1.51 -21.72
N ALA A 275 -11.29 0.77 -21.11
CA ALA A 275 -11.32 0.49 -19.68
C ALA A 275 -11.21 1.77 -18.83
N TYR A 276 -10.36 2.71 -19.23
CA TYR A 276 -10.23 4.01 -18.54
C TYR A 276 -11.50 4.84 -18.63
N ASP A 277 -12.06 4.97 -19.83
CA ASP A 277 -13.30 5.71 -20.07
C ASP A 277 -14.45 5.12 -19.26
N GLN A 278 -14.63 3.81 -19.35
CA GLN A 278 -15.63 3.09 -18.59
C GLN A 278 -15.42 3.27 -17.08
N PHE A 279 -14.19 3.16 -16.58
CA PHE A 279 -13.89 3.32 -15.16
C PHE A 279 -14.29 4.71 -14.65
N LEU A 280 -13.93 5.78 -15.36
CA LEU A 280 -14.28 7.13 -14.92
C LEU A 280 -15.78 7.41 -15.05
N ARG A 281 -16.41 7.06 -16.16
CA ARG A 281 -17.85 7.30 -16.36
C ARG A 281 -18.67 6.51 -15.35
N ASP A 282 -18.47 5.20 -15.30
CA ASP A 282 -19.32 4.32 -14.51
C ASP A 282 -19.06 4.46 -13.00
N LEU A 283 -17.80 4.70 -12.57
CA LEU A 283 -17.46 4.75 -11.16
C LEU A 283 -17.37 6.17 -10.62
N TYR A 284 -16.57 7.04 -11.24
CA TYR A 284 -16.33 8.37 -10.67
C TYR A 284 -17.51 9.31 -10.91
N GLN A 285 -18.10 9.26 -12.10
CA GLN A 285 -19.15 10.19 -12.50
C GLN A 285 -20.55 9.69 -12.13
N GLU A 286 -20.81 8.40 -12.34
CA GLU A 286 -22.14 7.81 -12.14
C GLU A 286 -22.24 6.94 -10.87
N ASN A 287 -21.12 6.67 -10.17
CA ASN A 287 -21.08 5.91 -8.91
C ASN A 287 -21.78 4.53 -8.96
N LYS A 288 -21.81 3.88 -10.14
CA LYS A 288 -22.62 2.70 -10.42
C LYS A 288 -22.30 1.50 -9.55
N LEU A 289 -21.05 1.32 -9.12
CA LEU A 289 -20.69 0.19 -8.27
C LEU A 289 -21.31 0.32 -6.88
N TYR A 290 -21.20 1.50 -6.26
CA TYR A 290 -21.79 1.79 -4.95
C TYR A 290 -23.32 1.75 -4.98
N GLU A 291 -23.93 2.36 -6.00
CA GLU A 291 -25.39 2.36 -6.18
C GLU A 291 -25.95 1.00 -6.63
N ASN A 292 -25.07 0.00 -6.82
CA ASN A 292 -25.41 -1.35 -7.29
C ASN A 292 -26.08 -1.37 -8.67
N GLU A 293 -25.66 -0.48 -9.56
CA GLU A 293 -26.14 -0.30 -10.94
C GLU A 293 -25.10 -0.68 -12.01
N MET A 294 -23.95 -1.24 -11.62
CA MET A 294 -22.84 -1.59 -12.51
C MET A 294 -23.11 -2.86 -13.34
N TYR A 295 -22.78 -2.84 -14.63
CA TYR A 295 -22.88 -4.01 -15.52
C TYR A 295 -21.59 -4.22 -16.31
N LEU A 296 -21.15 -5.47 -16.43
CA LEU A 296 -20.04 -5.90 -17.28
C LEU A 296 -20.56 -6.93 -18.31
N ASP A 297 -20.40 -6.63 -19.60
CA ASP A 297 -20.98 -7.39 -20.74
C ASP A 297 -22.45 -7.84 -20.53
N GLY A 298 -23.27 -6.95 -19.96
CA GLY A 298 -24.69 -7.20 -19.69
C GLY A 298 -24.98 -8.08 -18.46
N THR A 299 -23.96 -8.49 -17.71
CA THR A 299 -24.09 -9.15 -16.41
C THR A 299 -24.06 -8.11 -15.30
N HIS A 300 -25.04 -8.15 -14.40
CA HIS A 300 -25.13 -7.23 -13.26
C HIS A 300 -24.07 -7.58 -12.21
N VAL A 301 -23.24 -6.61 -11.85
CA VAL A 301 -22.29 -6.70 -10.75
C VAL A 301 -23.03 -6.38 -9.46
N ASN A 302 -23.69 -7.40 -8.89
CA ASN A 302 -24.47 -7.22 -7.67
C ASN A 302 -23.57 -7.28 -6.43
N VAL A 303 -23.27 -6.13 -5.81
CA VAL A 303 -22.36 -6.07 -4.64
C VAL A 303 -22.93 -6.78 -3.39
N GLU A 304 -24.24 -7.02 -3.36
CA GLU A 304 -24.89 -7.87 -2.34
C GLU A 304 -24.49 -9.35 -2.44
N ASN A 305 -23.87 -9.78 -3.55
CA ASN A 305 -23.35 -11.15 -3.70
C ASN A 305 -21.97 -11.34 -3.03
N ILE A 306 -21.30 -10.25 -2.60
CA ILE A 306 -20.04 -10.31 -1.87
C ILE A 306 -20.34 -10.82 -0.46
N ASP A 307 -20.33 -12.14 -0.27
CA ASP A 307 -20.73 -12.81 0.99
C ASP A 307 -19.55 -13.33 1.83
N MET A 308 -18.34 -13.21 1.30
CA MET A 308 -17.09 -13.56 1.99
C MET A 308 -16.60 -12.42 2.90
N PRO A 309 -15.71 -12.69 3.87
CA PRO A 309 -15.10 -11.65 4.68
C PRO A 309 -14.39 -10.58 3.85
N VAL A 310 -14.58 -9.31 4.24
CA VAL A 310 -13.99 -8.14 3.58
C VAL A 310 -13.05 -7.40 4.54
N LEU A 311 -11.84 -7.08 4.08
CA LEU A 311 -10.89 -6.22 4.77
C LEU A 311 -10.72 -4.93 3.97
N GLN A 312 -11.02 -3.78 4.56
CA GLN A 312 -10.67 -2.48 3.99
C GLN A 312 -9.40 -1.92 4.66
N ILE A 313 -8.42 -1.52 3.86
CA ILE A 313 -7.14 -0.95 4.31
C ILE A 313 -7.02 0.46 3.71
N MET A 314 -7.06 1.49 4.56
CA MET A 314 -7.16 2.90 4.13
C MET A 314 -6.16 3.79 4.86
N GLY A 315 -5.68 4.82 4.17
CA GLY A 315 -4.82 5.86 4.75
C GLY A 315 -5.65 7.07 5.19
N GLU A 316 -5.48 7.53 6.42
CA GLU A 316 -6.15 8.73 6.95
C GLU A 316 -5.75 10.01 6.19
N TYR A 317 -4.54 10.03 5.64
CA TYR A 317 -3.98 11.14 4.87
C TYR A 317 -3.94 10.84 3.37
N ASP A 318 -4.73 9.87 2.91
CA ASP A 318 -4.86 9.60 1.48
C ASP A 318 -5.65 10.73 0.80
N HIS A 319 -4.94 11.57 0.03
CA HIS A 319 -5.55 12.63 -0.76
C HIS A 319 -5.94 12.18 -2.19
N LEU A 320 -5.50 10.99 -2.62
CA LEU A 320 -5.88 10.41 -3.91
C LEU A 320 -7.25 9.76 -3.80
N ILE A 321 -7.37 8.81 -2.88
CA ILE A 321 -8.58 8.06 -2.55
C ILE A 321 -8.79 8.19 -1.04
N PRO A 322 -9.45 9.27 -0.57
CA PRO A 322 -9.74 9.44 0.84
C PRO A 322 -10.55 8.28 1.37
N ALA A 323 -10.45 8.00 2.68
CA ALA A 323 -11.20 6.92 3.29
C ALA A 323 -12.73 7.04 3.08
N ASP A 324 -13.26 8.26 2.92
CA ASP A 324 -14.67 8.50 2.58
C ASP A 324 -15.06 7.98 1.18
N ALA A 325 -14.10 7.74 0.29
CA ALA A 325 -14.31 7.08 -1.00
C ALA A 325 -14.32 5.56 -0.94
N SER A 326 -14.09 4.98 0.25
CA SER A 326 -13.95 3.54 0.44
C SER A 326 -14.89 3.02 1.54
N LYS A 327 -14.91 3.67 2.71
CA LYS A 327 -15.72 3.27 3.88
C LYS A 327 -17.20 3.09 3.60
N PRO A 328 -17.91 3.98 2.86
CA PRO A 328 -19.34 3.82 2.64
C PRO A 328 -19.68 2.49 1.96
N PHE A 329 -18.75 1.92 1.19
CA PHE A 329 -18.93 0.62 0.54
C PHE A 329 -19.25 -0.49 1.54
N ASN A 330 -18.76 -0.40 2.79
CA ASN A 330 -19.07 -1.33 3.87
C ASN A 330 -20.57 -1.43 4.18
N GLU A 331 -21.35 -0.40 3.83
CA GLU A 331 -22.79 -0.33 4.09
C GLU A 331 -23.63 -1.00 3.00
N VAL A 332 -23.05 -1.24 1.82
CA VAL A 332 -23.78 -1.76 0.64
C VAL A 332 -23.32 -3.17 0.22
N VAL A 333 -22.16 -3.63 0.68
CA VAL A 333 -21.71 -5.01 0.44
C VAL A 333 -22.59 -6.03 1.16
N GLY A 334 -22.73 -7.22 0.57
CA GLY A 334 -23.51 -8.31 1.15
C GLY A 334 -22.87 -9.01 2.35
N SER A 335 -21.63 -8.66 2.71
CA SER A 335 -20.86 -9.37 3.72
C SER A 335 -21.25 -8.94 5.14
N ASP A 336 -21.46 -9.92 6.01
CA ASP A 336 -21.68 -9.70 7.44
C ASP A 336 -20.35 -9.59 8.24
N ASP A 337 -19.19 -9.87 7.62
CA ASP A 337 -17.85 -9.80 8.23
C ASP A 337 -16.99 -8.78 7.49
N VAL A 338 -17.08 -7.52 7.91
CA VAL A 338 -16.29 -6.41 7.37
C VAL A 338 -15.36 -5.88 8.44
N THR A 339 -14.05 -5.96 8.18
CA THR A 339 -12.99 -5.38 9.00
C THR A 339 -12.42 -4.14 8.31
N THR A 340 -12.08 -3.12 9.08
CA THR A 340 -11.50 -1.87 8.56
C THR A 340 -10.26 -1.53 9.35
N ILE A 341 -9.15 -1.36 8.63
CA ILE A 341 -7.88 -0.86 9.15
C ILE A 341 -7.66 0.53 8.53
N GLU A 342 -7.64 1.54 9.39
CA GLU A 342 -7.30 2.91 9.03
C GLU A 342 -6.01 3.30 9.73
N TYR A 343 -5.09 3.90 8.97
CA TYR A 343 -3.78 4.21 9.48
C TYR A 343 -3.32 5.60 9.06
N ALA A 344 -2.54 6.24 9.94
CA ALA A 344 -2.03 7.61 9.80
C ALA A 344 -0.95 7.73 8.71
N THR A 345 -1.31 7.43 7.46
CA THR A 345 -0.44 7.41 6.29
C THR A 345 -1.20 7.83 5.03
N GLY A 346 -0.48 8.10 3.93
CA GLY A 346 -1.06 8.42 2.63
C GLY A 346 -1.16 7.19 1.71
N HIS A 347 -1.67 7.39 0.48
CA HIS A 347 -1.94 6.33 -0.51
C HIS A 347 -0.78 5.32 -0.67
N ILE A 348 0.38 5.82 -1.07
CA ILE A 348 1.59 5.00 -1.28
C ILE A 348 2.20 4.59 0.06
N GLY A 349 2.01 5.40 1.11
CA GLY A 349 2.54 5.14 2.44
C GLY A 349 2.03 3.83 3.02
N LEU A 350 0.81 3.39 2.70
CA LEU A 350 0.30 2.07 3.05
C LEU A 350 1.18 0.92 2.52
N SER A 351 1.85 1.12 1.39
CA SER A 351 2.71 0.10 0.74
C SER A 351 4.18 0.20 1.11
N VAL A 352 4.70 1.40 1.40
CA VAL A 352 6.16 1.62 1.49
C VAL A 352 6.63 2.29 2.79
N SER A 353 5.72 2.78 3.64
CA SER A 353 6.15 3.43 4.89
C SER A 353 6.60 2.38 5.91
N SER A 354 7.69 2.66 6.63
CA SER A 354 8.19 1.77 7.67
C SER A 354 7.13 1.50 8.74
N SER A 355 6.36 2.52 9.15
CA SER A 355 5.28 2.39 10.12
C SER A 355 4.13 1.49 9.64
N SER A 356 3.77 1.53 8.34
CA SER A 356 2.78 0.58 7.80
C SER A 356 3.32 -0.86 7.84
N HIS A 357 4.61 -1.09 7.62
CA HIS A 357 5.20 -2.41 7.74
C HIS A 357 5.35 -2.90 9.19
N GLU A 358 5.43 -1.99 10.16
CA GLU A 358 5.51 -2.32 11.58
C GLU A 358 4.13 -2.53 12.21
N GLU A 359 3.11 -1.79 11.77
CA GLU A 359 1.82 -1.72 12.46
C GLU A 359 0.65 -2.28 11.62
N VAL A 360 0.59 -1.98 10.32
CA VAL A 360 -0.55 -2.37 9.45
C VAL A 360 -0.39 -3.78 8.90
N TRP A 361 0.75 -4.07 8.27
CA TRP A 361 0.94 -5.35 7.57
C TRP A 361 0.92 -6.58 8.48
N PRO A 362 1.42 -6.55 9.74
CA PRO A 362 1.21 -7.67 10.66
C PRO A 362 -0.26 -7.98 10.90
N GLU A 363 -1.11 -6.96 11.09
CA GLU A 363 -2.56 -7.13 11.28
C GLU A 363 -3.23 -7.68 10.01
N VAL A 364 -2.85 -7.20 8.83
CA VAL A 364 -3.35 -7.71 7.55
C VAL A 364 -2.98 -9.20 7.36
N CYS A 365 -1.73 -9.56 7.66
CA CYS A 365 -1.26 -10.94 7.57
C CYS A 365 -2.04 -11.87 8.51
N GLU A 366 -2.23 -11.45 9.76
CA GLU A 366 -3.02 -12.20 10.76
C GLU A 366 -4.48 -12.32 10.34
N TRP A 367 -5.07 -11.25 9.81
CA TRP A 367 -6.45 -11.26 9.32
C TRP A 367 -6.70 -12.31 8.23
N TYR A 368 -5.77 -12.45 7.27
CA TYR A 368 -5.86 -13.50 6.25
C TYR A 368 -5.60 -14.90 6.84
N ALA A 369 -4.65 -15.02 7.76
CA ALA A 369 -4.32 -16.28 8.44
C ALA A 369 -5.53 -16.87 9.17
N ASP A 370 -6.28 -16.02 9.89
CA ASP A 370 -7.50 -16.39 10.63
C ASP A 370 -8.63 -16.90 9.73
N ARG A 371 -8.55 -16.60 8.43
CA ARG A 371 -9.55 -16.97 7.40
C ARG A 371 -9.12 -18.14 6.55
N ALA A 372 -7.96 -18.74 6.84
CA ALA A 372 -7.63 -20.05 6.30
C ALA A 372 -8.60 -21.09 6.90
N PRO A 373 -9.24 -21.94 6.09
CA PRO A 373 -10.04 -23.03 6.60
C PRO A 373 -9.16 -23.91 7.50
N ALA A 374 -9.65 -24.23 8.70
CA ALA A 374 -8.93 -25.07 9.64
C ALA A 374 -8.51 -26.37 8.93
N THR A 375 -7.20 -26.54 8.74
CA THR A 375 -6.64 -27.74 8.15
C THR A 375 -7.14 -28.95 8.93
N SER A 376 -7.86 -29.85 8.26
CA SER A 376 -8.10 -31.18 8.80
C SER A 376 -6.77 -31.93 8.79
N THR A 377 -5.94 -31.69 9.81
CA THR A 377 -4.78 -32.53 10.10
C THR A 377 -5.29 -33.88 10.55
N GLY A 378 -5.52 -34.77 9.59
CA GLY A 378 -5.99 -36.12 9.88
C GLY A 378 -6.58 -36.89 8.71
N ALA A 379 -5.82 -37.11 7.63
CA ALA A 379 -5.84 -38.36 6.84
C ALA A 379 -4.94 -38.26 5.60
N ALA A 380 -3.63 -38.43 5.79
CA ALA A 380 -2.73 -38.78 4.68
C ALA A 380 -1.68 -39.80 5.15
N GLU A 381 -2.14 -40.90 5.75
CA GLU A 381 -1.43 -42.19 5.69
C GLU A 381 -2.44 -43.28 5.34
N ALA A 382 -2.72 -43.46 4.04
CA ALA A 382 -3.27 -44.70 3.51
C ALA A 382 -3.06 -44.80 1.99
N GLY A 383 -1.90 -45.34 1.60
CA GLY A 383 -1.77 -46.25 0.46
C GLY A 383 -1.91 -45.69 -0.95
N ALA A 384 -0.78 -45.33 -1.55
CA ALA A 384 -0.62 -45.31 -3.01
C ALA A 384 0.56 -46.21 -3.41
N GLU A 385 0.36 -47.53 -3.40
CA GLU A 385 1.13 -48.42 -4.28
C GLU A 385 0.38 -48.49 -5.62
N ALA A 386 1.06 -48.01 -6.67
CA ALA A 386 0.57 -48.00 -8.03
C ALA A 386 0.31 -49.43 -8.55
N ALA A 387 -0.92 -49.67 -9.01
CA ALA A 387 -1.27 -50.82 -9.81
C ALA A 387 -1.26 -50.41 -11.29
N GLU A 388 -0.39 -51.05 -12.08
CA GLU A 388 -0.43 -51.07 -13.55
C GLU A 388 -0.84 -52.49 -14.00
N PRO A 389 -1.43 -52.64 -15.21
CA PRO A 389 -2.50 -53.61 -15.45
C PRO A 389 -2.04 -55.01 -15.86
N ASP A 390 -2.83 -56.02 -15.45
CA ASP A 390 -2.76 -57.41 -15.90
C ASP A 390 -3.19 -57.56 -17.37
N ASP A 391 -2.39 -58.27 -18.18
CA ASP A 391 -2.92 -59.30 -19.07
C ASP A 391 -1.90 -60.43 -19.38
N VAL A 392 -2.45 -61.66 -19.38
CA VAL A 392 -1.99 -62.90 -20.06
C VAL A 392 -0.96 -63.85 -19.39
N THR A 393 -1.52 -64.78 -18.60
CA THR A 393 -1.36 -66.27 -18.62
C THR A 393 -0.23 -67.04 -17.91
N ALA A 394 -0.72 -68.01 -17.12
CA ALA A 394 -0.40 -69.45 -17.07
C ALA A 394 0.72 -70.00 -16.17
N ALA A 395 0.26 -70.83 -15.21
CA ALA A 395 0.85 -72.03 -14.60
C ALA A 395 2.20 -71.86 -13.87
N ASP A 396 2.52 -72.50 -12.75
CA ASP A 396 2.21 -73.85 -12.27
C ASP A 396 2.60 -73.95 -10.77
N GLU A 397 2.14 -75.00 -10.07
CA GLU A 397 2.72 -75.72 -8.90
C GLU A 397 3.58 -74.98 -7.83
N ALA A 398 3.66 -75.30 -6.54
CA ALA A 398 3.05 -76.18 -5.54
C ALA A 398 3.90 -76.01 -4.25
N ALA A 399 3.35 -76.43 -3.09
CA ALA A 399 4.05 -76.86 -1.87
C ALA A 399 4.57 -75.85 -0.81
N GLU A 400 3.79 -75.72 0.28
CA GLU A 400 4.06 -76.20 1.66
C GLU A 400 5.28 -75.75 2.52
N GLN A 401 4.99 -75.65 3.82
CA GLN A 401 5.86 -75.66 5.04
C GLN A 401 6.39 -74.31 5.58
N THR A 402 5.84 -73.74 6.67
CA THR A 402 5.87 -74.05 8.13
C THR A 402 7.07 -73.49 8.91
N ALA A 403 6.75 -72.91 10.08
CA ALA A 403 7.58 -72.75 11.30
C ALA A 403 8.68 -71.65 11.23
N ALA A 404 9.09 -70.96 12.28
CA ALA A 404 8.70 -70.82 13.69
C ALA A 404 9.62 -69.73 14.30
N GLU A 405 9.16 -69.12 15.39
CA GLU A 405 9.92 -68.62 16.56
C GLU A 405 11.13 -67.66 16.41
N ALA A 406 11.05 -66.54 17.13
CA ALA A 406 11.91 -66.17 18.29
C ALA A 406 12.25 -64.67 18.33
N GLY A 407 11.95 -64.00 19.45
CA GLY A 407 12.63 -62.74 19.85
C GLY A 407 14.02 -63.04 20.45
N PRO A 408 14.57 -62.25 21.39
CA PRO A 408 14.27 -60.87 21.84
C PRO A 408 15.57 -60.02 22.03
N ALA A 409 15.48 -58.93 22.82
CA ALA A 409 16.55 -58.16 23.50
C ALA A 409 17.31 -57.10 22.65
N ALA A 410 17.32 -55.80 22.98
CA ALA A 410 17.74 -55.05 24.18
C ALA A 410 19.26 -54.82 24.29
N GLU A 411 19.70 -53.56 24.21
CA GLU A 411 20.88 -52.91 24.84
C GLU A 411 20.90 -51.44 24.33
N GLU A 412 20.72 -50.39 25.15
CA GLU A 412 21.59 -49.75 26.17
C GLU A 412 22.66 -48.76 25.66
N ALA A 413 22.71 -47.63 26.39
CA ALA A 413 23.84 -46.70 26.61
C ALA A 413 24.23 -45.76 25.44
N ALA A 414 24.67 -44.50 25.60
CA ALA A 414 24.95 -43.60 26.72
C ALA A 414 25.04 -42.15 26.14
N VAL A 415 24.46 -41.13 26.76
CA VAL A 415 25.12 -40.07 27.55
C VAL A 415 26.48 -39.55 27.01
N ALA A 416 26.51 -38.29 26.57
CA ALA A 416 27.60 -37.34 26.82
C ALA A 416 27.13 -35.88 26.73
N GLN A 417 27.20 -35.18 27.86
CA GLN A 417 27.28 -33.71 27.98
C GLN A 417 28.70 -33.25 27.59
N THR A 418 28.86 -32.04 27.04
CA THR A 418 29.39 -30.84 27.75
C THR A 418 29.78 -29.70 26.79
N ALA A 419 29.58 -28.48 27.30
CA ALA A 419 30.25 -27.18 27.04
C ALA A 419 29.96 -26.51 25.68
N ALA A 420 29.30 -25.36 25.61
CA ALA A 420 29.61 -24.03 26.19
C ALA A 420 30.93 -23.46 25.65
N ASP A 421 30.82 -22.50 24.74
CA ASP A 421 31.81 -21.45 24.50
C ASP A 421 31.06 -20.16 24.16
N ASP A 422 31.27 -19.15 25.00
CA ASP A 422 30.80 -17.78 24.93
C ASP A 422 31.43 -17.03 23.75
N ALA A 423 30.65 -16.25 23.01
CA ALA A 423 31.10 -15.03 22.35
C ALA A 423 29.91 -14.14 21.99
N GLU A 424 29.63 -13.15 22.85
CA GLU A 424 28.88 -11.95 22.47
C GLU A 424 29.65 -11.13 21.43
N PRO A 425 28.95 -10.44 20.53
CA PRO A 425 29.34 -9.10 20.13
C PRO A 425 28.27 -8.08 20.53
N THR A 426 28.77 -7.02 21.15
CA THR A 426 28.11 -5.76 21.47
C THR A 426 28.10 -4.83 20.26
N ASP A 427 26.97 -4.15 20.00
CA ASP A 427 26.85 -2.81 19.38
C ASP A 427 25.42 -2.33 19.68
N ALA A 428 25.08 -1.23 20.35
CA ALA A 428 25.60 0.14 20.42
C ALA A 428 25.32 0.99 19.18
N SER A 429 24.07 1.44 19.03
CA SER A 429 23.82 2.85 18.69
C SER A 429 22.56 3.31 19.42
N ALA A 430 22.78 4.30 20.28
CA ALA A 430 21.78 4.94 21.11
C ALA A 430 21.28 6.19 20.39
N GLU A 431 19.97 6.39 20.49
CA GLU A 431 19.27 7.62 20.13
C GLU A 431 19.79 8.78 20.98
N ALA A 432 20.13 9.89 20.32
CA ALA A 432 20.62 11.09 20.98
C ALA A 432 19.44 12.02 21.29
N GLU A 433 19.04 12.02 22.56
CA GLU A 433 18.32 13.11 23.20
C GLU A 433 19.20 14.37 23.26
N VAL A 434 18.63 15.52 22.88
CA VAL A 434 19.28 16.82 23.04
C VAL A 434 18.92 17.38 24.42
N ALA A 435 19.90 17.44 25.33
CA ALA A 435 19.83 18.18 26.57
C ALA A 435 20.44 19.58 26.38
N GLU A 436 19.68 20.62 26.70
CA GLU A 436 20.15 22.00 26.74
C GLU A 436 20.98 22.30 28.00
N ASP A 437 22.06 23.07 27.79
CA ASP A 437 22.98 23.57 28.81
C ASP A 437 22.29 24.56 29.78
N ALA A 438 22.41 24.28 31.08
CA ALA A 438 22.07 25.21 32.14
C ALA A 438 23.31 25.99 32.61
N GLU A 439 23.30 27.32 32.45
CA GLU A 439 24.06 28.23 33.31
C GLU A 439 23.10 29.04 34.20
N ASP A 440 23.27 28.83 35.52
CA ASP A 440 22.58 29.46 36.64
C ASP A 440 23.01 30.93 36.84
N VAL A 441 22.04 31.85 36.89
CA VAL A 441 22.11 33.02 37.79
C VAL A 441 20.72 33.47 38.28
N GLY A 442 20.37 33.11 39.52
CA GLY A 442 19.92 34.08 40.53
C GLY A 442 18.43 34.46 40.70
N ALA A 443 17.76 33.73 41.60
CA ALA A 443 16.84 34.15 42.69
C ALA A 443 15.86 35.35 42.53
N GLY A 444 14.56 35.08 42.74
CA GLY A 444 13.56 36.08 43.16
C GLY A 444 12.09 35.61 43.23
N ASP A 445 11.71 34.94 44.32
CA ASP A 445 10.44 35.00 45.09
C ASP A 445 9.08 35.32 44.41
N GLY A 446 8.06 34.47 44.62
CA GLY A 446 6.64 34.90 44.61
C GLY A 446 5.60 33.93 44.01
N ALA A 447 4.92 33.19 44.88
CA ALA A 447 3.69 32.39 44.73
C ALA A 447 2.65 32.78 43.65
N ASP A 448 2.05 31.79 42.97
CA ASP A 448 0.64 31.39 43.13
C ASP A 448 0.35 30.04 42.44
N VAL A 449 -0.41 29.16 43.11
CA VAL A 449 -0.80 27.83 42.64
C VAL A 449 -2.12 27.96 41.87
N ALA A 450 -2.07 27.87 40.54
CA ALA A 450 -3.23 27.73 39.66
C ALA A 450 -3.26 26.30 39.07
N ALA A 451 -4.46 25.75 38.92
CA ALA A 451 -4.69 24.38 38.46
C ALA A 451 -4.02 24.09 37.10
N ASP A 452 -3.35 22.95 36.96
CA ASP A 452 -2.77 22.48 35.68
C ASP A 452 -3.90 22.39 34.65
N SER A 453 -3.96 23.38 33.76
CA SER A 453 -4.69 23.24 32.51
C SER A 453 -3.92 22.24 31.66
N PRO A 454 -4.60 21.31 30.97
CA PRO A 454 -3.96 20.45 29.97
C PRO A 454 -3.20 21.30 28.94
N ASP A 455 -2.15 20.72 28.38
CA ASP A 455 -1.37 21.34 27.30
C ASP A 455 -2.25 21.55 26.06
N VAL A 456 -1.92 22.56 25.27
CA VAL A 456 -2.65 22.92 24.04
C VAL A 456 -2.60 21.81 22.98
N ASP A 457 -1.60 20.93 23.03
CA ASP A 457 -1.48 19.74 22.16
C ASP A 457 -2.57 18.67 22.39
N THR A 458 -3.32 18.77 23.49
CA THR A 458 -4.41 17.85 23.82
C THR A 458 -5.70 18.12 23.04
N ILE A 459 -5.76 19.24 22.30
CA ILE A 459 -6.92 19.64 21.50
C ILE A 459 -6.86 18.94 20.14
N ALA A 460 -7.95 18.27 19.76
CA ALA A 460 -8.00 17.54 18.49
C ALA A 460 -7.82 18.51 17.32
N GLY A 461 -6.83 18.23 16.47
CA GLY A 461 -6.45 19.07 15.34
C GLY A 461 -5.28 20.03 15.62
N ILE A 462 -4.80 20.14 16.86
CA ILE A 462 -3.53 20.83 17.19
C ILE A 462 -2.41 19.77 17.22
N GLY A 463 -1.83 19.50 16.05
CA GLY A 463 -0.65 18.63 15.95
C GLY A 463 0.64 19.30 16.45
N PRO A 464 1.76 18.56 16.56
CA PRO A 464 3.01 19.03 17.15
C PRO A 464 3.51 20.35 16.55
N THR A 465 3.40 20.53 15.23
CA THR A 465 3.82 21.77 14.55
C THR A 465 3.00 23.00 14.94
N TYR A 466 1.71 22.84 15.24
CA TYR A 466 0.89 23.94 15.74
C TYR A 466 1.13 24.17 17.23
N ALA A 467 1.28 23.11 18.00
CA ALA A 467 1.64 23.18 19.42
C ALA A 467 2.97 23.92 19.63
N ASP A 468 4.02 23.59 18.87
CA ASP A 468 5.33 24.26 18.94
C ASP A 468 5.21 25.77 18.68
N ARG A 469 4.46 26.17 17.64
CA ARG A 469 4.25 27.59 17.31
C ARG A 469 3.45 28.32 18.38
N LEU A 470 2.47 27.64 18.99
CA LEU A 470 1.67 28.19 20.09
C LEU A 470 2.52 28.32 21.35
N HIS A 471 3.36 27.32 21.67
CA HIS A 471 4.30 27.35 22.78
C HIS A 471 5.32 28.47 22.63
N GLU A 472 5.90 28.65 21.44
CA GLU A 472 6.80 29.77 21.12
C GLU A 472 6.11 31.14 21.28
N ALA A 473 4.80 31.21 21.03
CA ALA A 473 3.99 32.41 21.24
C ALA A 473 3.46 32.57 22.67
N GLY A 474 3.75 31.64 23.58
CA GLY A 474 3.35 31.68 24.98
C GLY A 474 1.94 31.14 25.26
N ILE A 475 1.33 30.44 24.30
CA ILE A 475 0.05 29.74 24.43
C ILE A 475 0.36 28.26 24.67
N ALA A 476 0.64 27.89 25.93
CA ALA A 476 1.09 26.55 26.27
C ALA A 476 -0.04 25.61 26.72
N SER A 477 -1.16 26.17 27.19
CA SER A 477 -2.25 25.39 27.75
C SER A 477 -3.60 25.69 27.10
N VAL A 478 -4.55 24.76 27.28
CA VAL A 478 -5.96 24.92 26.90
C VAL A 478 -6.55 26.22 27.47
N ALA A 479 -6.16 26.63 28.67
CA ALA A 479 -6.58 27.90 29.27
C ALA A 479 -6.00 29.11 28.55
N ASP A 480 -4.72 29.06 28.15
CA ASP A 480 -4.09 30.14 27.39
C ASP A 480 -4.74 30.28 26.01
N LEU A 481 -5.09 29.16 25.37
CA LEU A 481 -5.79 29.17 24.09
C LEU A 481 -7.18 29.79 24.22
N ARG A 482 -7.94 29.41 25.26
CA ARG A 482 -9.28 29.97 25.54
C ARG A 482 -9.23 31.49 25.75
N ASP A 483 -8.17 32.01 26.37
CA ASP A 483 -8.01 33.43 26.65
C ASP A 483 -7.38 34.22 25.47
N SER A 484 -7.03 33.55 24.37
CA SER A 484 -6.43 34.15 23.17
C SER A 484 -7.46 34.61 22.13
N ASP A 485 -7.04 35.46 21.19
CA ASP A 485 -7.88 35.86 20.05
C ASP A 485 -7.74 34.86 18.89
N PRO A 486 -8.85 34.33 18.32
CA PRO A 486 -8.78 33.36 17.22
C PRO A 486 -8.05 33.85 15.96
N THR A 487 -8.07 35.16 15.70
CA THR A 487 -7.36 35.74 14.55
C THR A 487 -5.85 35.76 14.79
N GLU A 488 -5.44 36.06 16.03
CA GLU A 488 -4.03 36.04 16.43
C GLU A 488 -3.48 34.62 16.45
N VAL A 489 -4.27 33.65 16.91
CA VAL A 489 -3.93 32.22 16.86
C VAL A 489 -3.79 31.72 15.42
N ALA A 490 -4.66 32.16 14.49
CA ALA A 490 -4.53 31.82 13.06
C ALA A 490 -3.25 32.39 12.44
N ASP A 491 -2.88 33.62 12.80
CA ASP A 491 -1.65 34.26 12.33
C ASP A 491 -0.39 33.56 12.90
N ILE A 492 -0.39 33.17 14.18
CA ILE A 492 0.72 32.44 14.84
C ILE A 492 0.92 31.05 14.23
N THR A 493 -0.18 30.31 14.05
CA THR A 493 -0.12 28.92 13.59
C THR A 493 -0.03 28.80 12.07
N GLY A 494 -0.44 29.82 11.32
CA GLY A 494 -0.62 29.78 9.88
C GLY A 494 -1.80 28.90 9.45
N ALA A 495 -2.67 28.50 10.38
CA ALA A 495 -3.85 27.70 10.09
C ALA A 495 -5.00 28.57 9.55
N PRO A 496 -5.88 28.03 8.67
CA PRO A 496 -7.09 28.73 8.27
C PRO A 496 -7.97 29.09 9.47
N VAL A 497 -8.58 30.27 9.47
CA VAL A 497 -9.43 30.76 10.57
C VAL A 497 -10.53 29.76 10.94
N ALA A 498 -11.14 29.08 9.97
CA ALA A 498 -12.17 28.06 10.22
C ALA A 498 -11.65 26.89 11.09
N ARG A 499 -10.40 26.47 10.89
CA ARG A 499 -9.78 25.40 11.69
C ARG A 499 -9.42 25.89 13.10
N VAL A 500 -9.04 27.16 13.23
CA VAL A 500 -8.81 27.76 14.56
C VAL A 500 -10.14 27.89 15.31
N GLU A 501 -11.23 28.24 14.63
CA GLU A 501 -12.57 28.25 15.21
C GLU A 501 -12.94 26.87 15.77
N ASP A 502 -12.64 25.77 15.05
CA ASP A 502 -12.85 24.40 15.53
C ASP A 502 -12.02 24.06 16.79
N TRP A 503 -10.83 24.65 16.96
CA TRP A 503 -10.04 24.49 18.19
C TRP A 503 -10.66 25.25 19.37
N PHE A 504 -11.20 26.46 19.10
CA PHE A 504 -11.85 27.27 20.11
C PHE A 504 -13.17 26.63 20.61
N GLU A 505 -13.94 25.99 19.73
CA GLU A 505 -15.16 25.25 20.10
C GLU A 505 -14.90 24.08 21.07
N GLN A 506 -13.71 23.48 21.03
CA GLN A 506 -13.31 22.39 21.92
C GLN A 506 -12.90 22.89 23.32
N VAL A 507 -12.58 24.17 23.44
CA VAL A 507 -12.11 24.77 24.69
C VAL A 507 -13.13 25.72 25.33
N GLU A 508 -14.27 26.02 24.72
CA GLU A 508 -15.34 26.86 25.31
C GLU A 508 -16.02 26.28 26.57
#